data_AF-A0A246BTG1-F1
#
_entry.id   AF-A0A246BTG1-F1
#
_cell.length_a   1.000
_cell.length_b   1.000
_cell.length_c   1.000
_cell.angle_alpha   90.00
_cell.angle_beta   90.00
_cell.angle_gamma   90.00
#
_symmetry.space_group_name_H-M   'P 1'
#
loop_
_entity.id
_entity.type
_entity.pdbx_description
1 polymer ?
#
loop_
_entity_poly.entity_id
_entity_poly.type
_entity_poly.pdbx_seq_one_letter_code
_entity_poly.pdbx_strand_id
1 'polypeptide(L)'
;MKLRRWGDRAGEREGLTFWCPGCQGPHAVTTRGPGAWTFNGDLDAPVFSPSVLVQAEYPDGRRVCHSFVGMGGAPAGHIVFLSDCTHALAGQTVPLPDWPGT
;
A
#
# COMPACT_ATOMS: atom_id res chain seq x y z
N MET A 1 -10.36 -8.22 7.74
CA MET A 1 -9.32 -8.42 6.72
C MET A 1 -8.81 -7.08 6.24
N LYS A 2 -7.50 -6.89 6.24
CA LYS A 2 -6.88 -5.61 5.89
C LYS A 2 -6.77 -5.40 4.38
N LEU A 3 -6.65 -6.49 3.63
CA LEU A 3 -6.53 -6.47 2.17
C LEU A 3 -7.83 -6.86 1.46
N ARG A 4 -8.11 -6.21 0.32
CA ARG A 4 -9.18 -6.57 -0.62
C ARG A 4 -8.58 -6.91 -1.98
N ARG A 5 -9.07 -7.98 -2.63
CA ARG A 5 -8.57 -8.45 -3.93
C ARG A 5 -9.16 -7.65 -5.10
N TRP A 6 -8.40 -7.49 -6.17
CA TRP A 6 -8.88 -6.98 -7.46
C TRP A 6 -8.25 -7.77 -8.61
N GLY A 7 -8.91 -7.73 -9.77
CA GLY A 7 -8.40 -8.25 -11.04
C GLY A 7 -8.91 -7.39 -12.18
N ASP A 8 -8.11 -7.25 -13.24
CA ASP A 8 -8.60 -6.61 -14.46
C ASP A 8 -9.51 -7.55 -15.26
N ARG A 9 -10.31 -6.97 -16.15
CA ARG A 9 -11.31 -7.73 -16.92
C ARG A 9 -10.67 -8.75 -17.88
N ALA A 10 -9.43 -8.51 -18.29
CA ALA A 10 -8.69 -9.39 -19.19
C ALA A 10 -8.07 -10.59 -18.44
N GLY A 11 -7.99 -10.55 -17.11
CA GLY A 11 -7.35 -11.57 -16.28
C GLY A 11 -5.82 -11.52 -16.30
N GLU A 12 -5.24 -10.49 -16.92
CA GLU A 12 -3.80 -10.32 -17.11
C GLU A 12 -3.12 -9.85 -15.83
N ARG A 13 -3.83 -9.08 -15.01
CA ARG A 13 -3.34 -8.56 -13.74
C ARG A 13 -4.32 -8.80 -12.61
N GLU A 14 -3.75 -9.14 -11.47
CA GLU A 14 -4.44 -9.19 -10.19
C GLU A 14 -3.60 -8.54 -9.11
N GLY A 15 -4.28 -8.12 -8.06
CA GLY A 15 -3.61 -7.51 -6.95
C GLY A 15 -4.46 -7.40 -5.70
N LEU A 16 -3.91 -6.63 -4.77
CA LEU A 16 -4.48 -6.35 -3.48
C LEU A 16 -4.61 -4.85 -3.31
N THR A 17 -5.61 -4.45 -2.54
CA THR A 17 -5.82 -3.08 -2.11
C THR A 17 -5.84 -3.02 -0.60
N PHE A 18 -5.31 -1.95 -0.05
CA PHE A 18 -5.34 -1.66 1.38
C PHE A 18 -5.69 -0.19 1.62
N TRP A 19 -6.21 0.11 2.80
CA TRP A 19 -6.44 1.49 3.20
C TRP A 19 -5.16 2.13 3.71
N CYS A 20 -4.71 3.21 3.06
CA CYS A 20 -3.57 3.99 3.52
C CYS A 20 -4.06 5.06 4.52
N PRO A 21 -3.64 5.03 5.79
CA PRO A 21 -4.02 6.04 6.78
C PRO A 21 -3.39 7.42 6.51
N GLY A 22 -2.25 7.47 5.80
CA GLY A 22 -1.58 8.73 5.46
C GLY A 22 -2.28 9.49 4.33
N CYS A 23 -2.66 8.77 3.27
CA CYS A 23 -3.42 9.34 2.15
C CYS A 23 -4.93 9.43 2.41
N GLN A 24 -5.43 8.73 3.43
CA GLN A 24 -6.86 8.53 3.68
C GLN A 24 -7.59 8.01 2.43
N GLY A 25 -7.01 6.97 1.81
CA GLY A 25 -7.48 6.43 0.54
C GLY A 25 -6.95 5.01 0.24
N PRO A 26 -7.56 4.31 -0.72
CA PRO A 26 -7.12 2.99 -1.14
C PRO A 26 -5.82 3.05 -1.93
N HIS A 27 -4.85 2.22 -1.57
CA HIS A 27 -3.65 1.94 -2.36
C HIS A 27 -3.75 0.56 -2.96
N ALA A 28 -3.32 0.41 -4.21
CA ALA A 28 -3.33 -0.85 -4.95
C ALA A 28 -1.90 -1.36 -5.18
N VAL A 29 -1.72 -2.67 -5.04
CA VAL A 29 -0.47 -3.38 -5.31
C VAL A 29 -0.78 -4.54 -6.25
N THR A 30 -0.13 -4.57 -7.41
CA THR A 30 -0.22 -5.71 -8.33
C THR A 30 0.61 -6.86 -7.77
N THR A 31 0.01 -8.03 -7.60
CA THR A 31 0.68 -9.24 -7.08
C THR A 31 0.71 -10.39 -8.09
N ARG A 32 0.06 -10.21 -9.25
CA ARG A 32 0.19 -11.09 -10.42
C ARG A 32 0.15 -10.27 -11.69
N GLY A 33 1.04 -10.60 -12.62
CA GLY A 33 1.18 -9.94 -13.92
C GLY A 33 2.51 -9.19 -14.06
N PRO A 34 2.73 -8.47 -15.17
CA PRO A 34 3.96 -7.72 -15.40
C PRO A 34 4.23 -6.70 -14.29
N GLY A 35 5.46 -6.70 -13.76
CA GLY A 35 5.87 -5.76 -12.70
C GLY A 35 5.22 -6.03 -11.33
N ALA A 36 4.73 -7.24 -11.08
CA ALA A 36 4.12 -7.59 -9.80
C ALA A 36 5.11 -7.53 -8.62
N TRP A 37 4.61 -7.07 -7.47
CA TRP A 37 5.26 -7.17 -6.18
C TRP A 37 5.22 -8.62 -5.69
N THR A 38 6.20 -9.01 -4.90
CA THR A 38 6.07 -10.25 -4.11
C THR A 38 5.15 -10.01 -2.93
N PHE A 39 4.43 -11.04 -2.53
CA PHE A 39 3.46 -11.02 -1.45
C PHE A 39 3.56 -12.32 -0.64
N ASN A 40 3.51 -12.22 0.69
CA ASN A 40 3.62 -13.38 1.58
C ASN A 40 2.36 -14.26 1.65
N GLY A 41 1.23 -13.85 1.07
CA GLY A 41 -0.02 -14.61 1.11
C GLY A 41 -0.96 -14.24 2.26
N ASP A 42 -0.53 -13.40 3.21
CA ASP A 42 -1.30 -13.05 4.41
C ASP A 42 -2.13 -11.78 4.21
N LEU A 43 -3.45 -11.91 4.33
CA LEU A 43 -4.40 -10.80 4.11
C LEU A 43 -4.59 -9.88 5.32
N ASP A 44 -4.08 -10.27 6.49
CA ASP A 44 -4.19 -9.54 7.75
C ASP A 44 -2.84 -8.98 8.21
N ALA A 45 -1.74 -9.67 7.89
CA ALA A 45 -0.37 -9.24 8.14
C ALA A 45 0.46 -9.23 6.84
N PRO A 46 0.10 -8.38 5.86
CA PRO A 46 0.77 -8.36 4.56
C PRO A 46 2.23 -7.96 4.67
N VAL A 47 3.01 -8.57 3.77
CA VAL A 47 4.39 -8.19 3.46
C VAL A 47 4.50 -8.06 1.94
N PHE A 48 4.90 -6.88 1.45
CA PHE A 48 5.10 -6.61 0.02
C PHE A 48 6.56 -6.26 -0.29
N SER A 49 7.11 -6.80 -1.39
CA SER A 49 8.42 -6.39 -1.94
C SER A 49 8.30 -5.97 -3.40
N PRO A 50 8.97 -4.89 -3.84
CA PRO A 50 9.77 -3.93 -3.07
C PRO A 50 8.88 -2.91 -2.31
N SER A 51 9.37 -1.69 -2.04
CA SER A 51 8.53 -0.61 -1.52
C SER A 51 7.35 -0.30 -2.45
N VAL A 52 6.29 0.25 -1.87
CA VAL A 52 5.09 0.71 -2.59
C VAL A 52 5.19 2.22 -2.75
N LEU A 53 5.18 2.67 -4.02
CA LEU A 53 5.19 4.07 -4.39
C LEU A 53 3.86 4.42 -5.06
N VAL A 54 3.13 5.36 -4.47
CA VAL A 54 1.89 5.93 -5.02
C VAL A 54 2.10 7.41 -5.26
N GLN A 55 1.86 7.84 -6.49
CA GLN A 55 1.98 9.24 -6.93
C GLN A 55 0.72 9.66 -7.65
N ALA A 56 0.25 10.87 -7.38
CA ALA A 56 -0.87 11.47 -8.06
C ALA A 56 -0.71 12.99 -8.14
N GLU A 57 -1.08 13.55 -9.29
CA GLU A 57 -1.12 14.99 -9.52
C GLU A 57 -2.51 15.51 -9.16
N TYR A 58 -2.55 16.56 -8.34
CA TYR A 58 -3.77 17.29 -7.98
C TYR A 58 -3.64 18.77 -8.37
N PRO A 59 -4.74 19.52 -8.48
CA PRO A 59 -4.68 20.95 -8.79
C PRO A 59 -3.83 21.77 -7.81
N ASP A 60 -3.71 21.31 -6.56
CA ASP A 60 -2.93 21.93 -5.49
C ASP A 60 -1.50 21.39 -5.37
N GLY A 61 -1.10 20.41 -6.20
CA GLY A 61 0.26 19.89 -6.27
C GLY A 61 0.35 18.36 -6.30
N ARG A 62 1.58 17.88 -6.41
CA ARG A 62 1.89 16.44 -6.46
C ARG A 62 1.82 15.82 -5.06
N ARG A 63 1.08 14.72 -4.93
CA ARG A 63 1.05 13.89 -3.72
C ARG A 63 1.89 12.64 -3.93
N VAL A 64 2.76 12.35 -2.96
CA VAL A 64 3.62 11.17 -2.94
C VAL A 64 3.39 10.41 -1.64
N CYS A 65 3.15 9.11 -1.74
CA CYS A 65 3.26 8.18 -0.63
C CYS A 65 4.21 7.07 -1.02
N HIS A 66 5.33 6.98 -0.31
CA HIS A 66 6.35 5.98 -0.50
C HIS A 66 6.48 5.19 0.81
N SER A 67 6.23 3.88 0.76
CA SER A 67 6.08 3.09 1.97
C SER A 67 6.62 1.68 1.84
N PHE A 68 7.04 1.09 2.94
CA PHE A 68 7.16 -0.36 3.08
C PHE A 68 5.95 -0.89 3.85
N VAL A 69 5.43 -2.05 3.42
CA VAL A 69 4.36 -2.76 4.12
C VAL A 69 4.92 -4.11 4.59
N GLY A 70 5.06 -4.27 5.90
CA GLY A 70 5.65 -5.48 6.51
C GLY A 70 7.13 -5.74 6.20
N MET A 71 7.85 -4.75 5.65
CA MET A 71 9.29 -4.81 5.33
C MET A 71 10.01 -3.51 5.68
N GLY A 72 11.34 -3.44 5.48
CA GLY A 72 12.11 -2.20 5.65
C GLY A 72 12.07 -1.65 7.09
N GLY A 73 11.99 -2.53 8.09
CA GLY A 73 11.83 -2.17 9.49
C GLY A 73 10.37 -2.17 9.98
N ALA A 74 9.38 -2.33 9.09
CA ALA A 74 7.99 -2.52 9.47
C ALA A 74 7.77 -3.96 9.97
N PRO A 75 7.18 -4.18 11.15
CA PRO A 75 6.60 -5.48 11.49
C PRO A 75 5.53 -5.88 10.47
N ALA A 76 5.28 -7.18 10.30
CA ALA A 76 4.18 -7.65 9.45
C ALA A 76 2.85 -6.98 9.85
N GLY A 77 2.06 -6.55 8.86
CA GLY A 77 0.82 -5.81 9.11
C GLY A 77 0.99 -4.37 9.60
N HIS A 78 2.19 -3.78 9.46
CA HIS A 78 2.45 -2.35 9.64
C HIS A 78 2.90 -1.69 8.33
N ILE A 79 2.81 -0.37 8.31
CA ILE A 79 3.32 0.50 7.25
C ILE A 79 4.46 1.34 7.84
N VAL A 80 5.62 1.35 7.18
CA VAL A 80 6.66 2.38 7.37
C VAL A 80 6.53 3.37 6.22
N PHE A 81 6.24 4.63 6.53
CA PHE A 81 6.24 5.71 5.56
C PHE A 81 7.62 6.34 5.45
N LEU A 82 8.16 6.43 4.24
CA LEU A 82 9.45 7.03 3.99
C LEU A 82 9.36 8.56 4.03
N SER A 83 10.51 9.21 4.24
CA SER A 83 10.60 10.66 4.47
C SER A 83 10.24 11.51 3.26
N ASP A 84 10.16 10.91 2.07
CA ASP A 84 9.74 11.53 0.81
C ASP A 84 8.21 11.49 0.58
N CYS A 85 7.43 11.02 1.56
CA CYS A 85 5.98 11.18 1.55
C CYS A 85 5.59 12.66 1.72
N THR A 86 4.51 13.09 1.06
CA THR A 86 3.97 14.45 1.19
C THR A 86 2.86 14.57 2.23
N HIS A 87 2.46 13.47 2.88
CA HIS A 87 1.40 13.46 3.90
C HIS A 87 1.99 13.50 5.32
N ALA A 88 1.15 13.84 6.31
CA ALA A 88 1.56 14.05 7.70
C ALA A 88 2.25 12.85 8.38
N LEU A 89 2.03 11.63 7.89
CA LEU A 89 2.66 10.42 8.42
C LEU A 89 4.07 10.14 7.85
N ALA A 90 4.67 11.05 7.09
CA ALA A 90 6.03 10.88 6.55
C ALA A 90 7.04 10.57 7.68
N GLY A 91 7.89 9.56 7.47
CA GLY A 91 8.88 9.12 8.45
C GLY A 91 8.32 8.34 9.65
N GLN A 92 7.02 8.01 9.66
CA GLN A 92 6.37 7.30 10.76
C GLN A 92 6.10 5.83 10.42
N THR A 93 6.03 5.02 11.46
CA THR A 93 5.58 3.63 11.40
C THR A 93 4.23 3.52 12.09
N VAL A 94 3.23 2.95 11.41
CA VAL A 94 1.88 2.78 11.96
C VAL A 94 1.34 1.38 11.68
N PRO A 95 0.43 0.85 12.51
CA PRO A 95 -0.31 -0.36 12.16
C PRO A 95 -1.10 -0.15 10.86
N LEU A 96 -1.14 -1.17 10.00
CA LEU A 96 -2.07 -1.18 8.86
C LEU A 96 -3.50 -1.22 9.43
N PRO A 97 -4.33 -0.21 9.18
CA PRO A 97 -5.68 -0.16 9.75
C PRO A 97 -6.63 -1.09 9.00
N ASP A 98 -7.79 -1.34 9.61
CA ASP A 98 -8.96 -1.80 8.87
C ASP A 98 -9.50 -0.71 7.94
N TRP A 99 -10.45 -1.09 7.09
CA TRP A 99 -11.09 -0.15 6.17
C TRP A 99 -12.07 0.75 6.92
N PRO A 100 -12.24 2.02 6.52
CA PRO A 100 -13.30 2.86 7.07
C PRO A 100 -14.68 2.23 6.87
N GLY A 101 -15.51 2.23 7.92
CA GLY A 101 -16.89 1.77 7.87
C GLY A 101 -17.08 0.26 7.79
N THR A 102 -16.07 -0.53 8.18
CA THR A 102 -16.20 -1.99 8.41
C THR A 102 -16.45 -2.32 9.87
#